data_AF-A0A0Q6VD94-F1
#
_entry.id   AF-A0A0Q6VD94-F1
#
_cell.length_a   1.000
_cell.length_b   1.000
_cell.length_c   1.000
_cell.angle_alpha   90.00
_cell.angle_beta   90.00
_cell.angle_gamma   90.00
#
_symmetry.space_group_name_H-M   'P 1'
#
loop_
_entity.id
_entity.type
_entity.pdbx_description
1 polymer ?
#
loop_
_entity_poly.entity_id
_entity_poly.type
_entity_poly.pdbx_seq_one_letter_code
_entity_poly.pdbx_strand_id
1 'polypeptide(L)'
;MTDPTPDPAVPPSLQDDKTLPVVVYALHIASVVTGGLTSVIGVIIAYISRKDAPEWLASHYEFQIRTFWLTLLFSVIGLILTPVGIGVVVLVAVGVWLVVRCVMGLSTLLKGQPYPTPKAWML
;
A
#
# COMPACT_ATOMS: atom_id res chain seq x y z
N MET A 1 -22.02 21.87 1.47
CA MET A 1 -21.83 20.75 0.51
C MET A 1 -22.77 19.66 0.97
N THR A 2 -23.81 19.36 0.21
CA THR A 2 -24.69 18.23 0.46
C THR A 2 -23.97 16.98 -0.03
N ASP A 3 -23.50 16.13 0.88
CA ASP A 3 -23.04 14.81 0.47
C ASP A 3 -24.20 14.11 -0.24
N PRO A 4 -23.99 13.55 -1.45
CA PRO A 4 -25.01 12.77 -2.11
C PRO A 4 -25.45 11.65 -1.17
N THR A 5 -26.75 11.53 -0.94
CA THR A 5 -27.28 10.38 -0.20
C THR A 5 -26.88 9.11 -0.98
N PRO A 6 -26.24 8.12 -0.34
CA PRO A 6 -25.85 6.90 -1.02
C PRO A 6 -27.05 6.25 -1.71
N ASP A 7 -26.91 5.90 -2.99
CA ASP A 7 -27.97 5.25 -3.76
C ASP A 7 -28.04 3.77 -3.35
N PRO A 8 -29.13 3.30 -2.73
CA PRO A 8 -29.26 1.90 -2.32
C PRO A 8 -29.24 0.91 -3.50
N ALA A 9 -29.43 1.37 -4.75
CA ALA A 9 -29.36 0.52 -5.93
C ALA A 9 -27.92 0.24 -6.42
N VAL A 10 -26.94 1.04 -5.99
CA VAL A 10 -25.54 0.92 -6.42
C VAL A 10 -24.72 0.21 -5.33
N PRO A 11 -23.89 -0.81 -5.66
CA PRO A 11 -23.00 -1.43 -4.69
C PRO A 11 -22.15 -0.41 -3.92
N PRO A 12 -22.03 -0.52 -2.58
CA PRO A 12 -21.28 0.45 -1.76
C PRO A 12 -19.85 0.70 -2.26
N SER A 13 -19.16 -0.34 -2.72
CA SER A 13 -17.78 -0.21 -3.23
C SER A 13 -17.65 0.67 -4.47
N LEU A 14 -18.73 0.91 -5.23
CA LEU A 14 -18.73 1.85 -6.35
C LEU A 14 -18.93 3.30 -5.89
N GLN A 15 -19.56 3.50 -4.74
CA GLN A 15 -19.86 4.80 -4.15
C GLN A 15 -18.76 5.28 -3.20
N ASP A 16 -18.05 4.35 -2.55
CA ASP A 16 -16.98 4.65 -1.60
C ASP A 16 -15.78 5.35 -2.27
N ASP A 17 -15.25 6.37 -1.60
CA ASP A 17 -14.08 7.12 -2.05
C ASP A 17 -12.80 6.27 -1.99
N LYS A 18 -12.12 6.17 -3.15
CA LYS A 18 -10.89 5.40 -3.34
C LYS A 18 -9.66 6.28 -3.42
N THR A 19 -9.80 7.60 -3.29
CA THR A 19 -8.71 8.57 -3.49
C THR A 19 -7.57 8.33 -2.53
N LEU A 20 -7.84 8.31 -1.21
CA LEU A 20 -6.81 8.10 -0.20
C LEU A 20 -6.03 6.77 -0.34
N PRO A 21 -6.67 5.59 -0.49
CA PRO A 21 -5.91 4.36 -0.65
C PRO A 21 -5.13 4.34 -1.98
N VAL A 22 -5.62 4.97 -3.06
CA VAL A 22 -4.84 5.17 -4.30
C VAL A 22 -3.60 6.02 -4.04
N VAL A 23 -3.75 7.13 -3.31
CA VAL A 23 -2.63 8.02 -2.94
C VAL A 23 -1.58 7.26 -2.13
N VAL A 24 -1.98 6.40 -1.19
CA VAL A 24 -1.01 5.59 -0.42
C VAL A 24 -0.22 4.65 -1.33
N TYR A 25 -0.87 3.96 -2.28
CA TYR A 25 -0.14 3.12 -3.26
C TYR A 25 0.83 3.95 -4.11
N ALA A 26 0.41 5.13 -4.57
CA ALA A 26 1.27 6.02 -5.35
C ALA A 26 2.48 6.51 -4.53
N LEU A 27 2.28 6.89 -3.27
CA LEU A 27 3.36 7.32 -2.35
C LEU A 27 4.37 6.19 -2.09
N HIS A 28 3.90 4.95 -1.97
CA HIS A 28 4.77 3.78 -1.83
C HIS A 28 5.59 3.52 -3.10
N ILE A 29 4.99 3.63 -4.29
CA ILE A 29 5.73 3.50 -5.56
C ILE A 29 6.76 4.61 -5.70
N ALA A 30 6.38 5.86 -5.44
CA ALA A 30 7.28 7.02 -5.47
C ALA A 30 8.44 6.90 -4.46
N SER A 31 8.28 6.07 -3.43
CA SER A 31 9.29 5.87 -2.40
C SER A 31 10.56 5.20 -2.94
N VAL A 32 10.46 4.43 -4.02
CA VAL A 32 11.63 3.82 -4.68
C VAL A 32 12.59 4.90 -5.21
N VAL A 33 12.05 6.02 -5.70
CA VAL A 33 12.86 7.15 -6.22
C VAL A 33 13.35 8.05 -5.08
N THR A 34 12.54 8.21 -4.01
CA THR A 34 12.86 9.09 -2.88
C THR A 34 13.62 8.40 -1.74
N GLY A 35 14.05 7.15 -1.92
CA GLY A 35 14.78 6.38 -0.90
C GLY A 35 13.92 6.03 0.34
N GLY A 36 12.61 5.90 0.17
CA GLY A 36 11.67 5.51 1.23
C GLY A 36 10.92 6.68 1.88
N LEU A 37 11.31 7.93 1.66
CA LEU A 37 10.74 9.08 2.39
C LEU A 37 9.22 9.22 2.21
N THR A 38 8.71 9.11 0.98
CA THR A 38 7.27 9.24 0.71
C THR A 38 6.45 8.09 1.29
N SER A 39 7.05 6.91 1.51
CA SER A 39 6.34 5.76 2.10
C SER A 39 5.95 6.00 3.56
N VAL A 40 6.70 6.85 4.28
CA VAL A 40 6.38 7.24 5.67
C VAL A 40 5.08 8.03 5.71
N ILE A 41 4.90 8.97 4.79
CA ILE A 41 3.64 9.72 4.66
C ILE A 41 2.51 8.76 4.31
N GLY A 42 2.74 7.87 3.35
CA GLY A 42 1.75 6.86 2.94
C GLY A 42 1.27 5.97 4.09
N VAL A 43 2.19 5.46 4.92
CA VAL A 43 1.80 4.59 6.05
C VAL A 43 1.05 5.35 7.14
N ILE A 44 1.38 6.63 7.39
CA ILE A 44 0.64 7.47 8.34
C ILE A 44 -0.81 7.65 7.87
N ILE A 45 -1.00 8.02 6.60
CA ILE A 45 -2.34 8.13 5.99
C ILE A 45 -3.09 6.81 6.14
N ALA A 46 -2.45 5.67 5.81
CA ALA A 46 -3.09 4.37 5.93
C ALA A 46 -3.53 4.04 7.37
N TYR A 47 -2.71 4.33 8.38
CA TYR A 47 -3.09 4.09 9.79
C TYR A 47 -4.27 4.94 10.25
N ILE A 48 -4.32 6.20 9.82
CA ILE A 48 -5.40 7.12 10.17
C ILE A 48 -6.69 6.69 9.45
N SER A 49 -6.64 6.58 8.12
CA SER A 49 -7.80 6.31 7.28
C SER A 49 -8.40 4.92 7.48
N ARG A 50 -7.60 3.93 7.91
CA ARG A 50 -8.11 2.56 8.19
C ARG A 50 -9.19 2.52 9.26
N LYS A 51 -9.17 3.44 10.24
CA LYS A 51 -10.07 3.38 11.40
C LYS A 51 -11.53 3.64 11.03
N ASP A 52 -11.75 4.51 10.05
CA ASP A 52 -13.08 4.96 9.63
C ASP A 52 -13.49 4.39 8.27
N ALA A 53 -12.67 3.50 7.70
CA ALA A 53 -12.90 2.91 6.39
C ALA A 53 -13.91 1.75 6.44
N PRO A 54 -14.76 1.59 5.39
CA PRO A 54 -15.49 0.35 5.14
C PRO A 54 -14.56 -0.86 5.15
N GLU A 55 -15.06 -2.02 5.57
CA GLU A 55 -14.24 -3.23 5.77
C GLU A 55 -13.40 -3.60 4.53
N TRP A 56 -13.96 -3.46 3.33
CA TRP A 56 -13.25 -3.77 2.10
C TRP A 56 -12.09 -2.79 1.83
N LEU A 57 -12.23 -1.49 2.13
CA LEU A 57 -11.14 -0.51 2.05
C LEU A 57 -10.12 -0.70 3.18
N ALA A 58 -10.57 -1.08 4.38
CA ALA A 58 -9.71 -1.38 5.52
C ALA A 58 -8.72 -2.51 5.18
N SER A 59 -9.11 -3.47 4.32
CA SER A 59 -8.22 -4.52 3.82
C SER A 59 -7.04 -3.97 3.00
N HIS A 60 -7.26 -2.93 2.19
CA HIS A 60 -6.19 -2.28 1.42
C HIS A 60 -5.23 -1.52 2.32
N TYR A 61 -5.74 -0.77 3.29
CA TYR A 61 -4.89 -0.06 4.24
C TYR A 61 -4.07 -1.04 5.08
N GLU A 62 -4.64 -2.16 5.52
CA GLU A 62 -3.89 -3.20 6.23
C GLU A 62 -2.76 -3.78 5.36
N PHE A 63 -3.04 -4.07 4.10
CA PHE A 63 -2.03 -4.52 3.14
C PHE A 63 -0.92 -3.48 2.91
N GLN A 64 -1.28 -2.20 2.78
CA GLN A 64 -0.33 -1.08 2.61
C GLN A 64 0.56 -0.88 3.84
N ILE A 65 -0.01 -0.96 5.04
CA ILE A 65 0.72 -0.89 6.31
C ILE A 65 1.74 -2.04 6.40
N ARG A 66 1.33 -3.26 6.08
CA ARG A 66 2.24 -4.41 6.10
C ARG A 66 3.33 -4.31 5.04
N THR A 67 2.98 -3.81 3.86
CA THR A 67 3.94 -3.57 2.78
C THR A 67 5.02 -2.59 3.21
N PHE A 68 4.65 -1.50 3.91
CA PHE A 68 5.63 -0.56 4.49
C PHE A 68 6.60 -1.27 5.44
N TRP A 69 6.10 -1.99 6.44
CA TRP A 69 6.95 -2.63 7.46
C TRP A 69 7.85 -3.73 6.88
N LEU A 70 7.34 -4.52 5.92
CA LEU A 70 8.15 -5.52 5.23
C LEU A 70 9.24 -4.88 4.37
N THR A 71 8.89 -3.82 3.63
CA THR A 71 9.86 -3.06 2.82
C THR A 71 10.95 -2.47 3.71
N LEU A 72 10.57 -1.85 4.85
CA LEU A 72 11.52 -1.29 5.81
C LEU A 72 12.44 -2.39 6.36
N LEU A 73 11.88 -3.52 6.79
CA LEU A 73 12.65 -4.65 7.32
C LEU A 73 13.67 -5.17 6.30
N PHE A 74 13.23 -5.50 5.08
CA PHE A 74 14.14 -6.03 4.06
C PHE A 74 15.13 -4.97 3.54
N SER A 75 14.75 -3.69 3.55
CA SER A 75 15.68 -2.60 3.21
C SER A 75 16.79 -2.46 4.26
N VAL A 76 16.46 -2.58 5.54
CA VAL A 76 17.46 -2.59 6.63
C VAL A 76 18.39 -3.79 6.48
N ILE A 77 17.86 -4.99 6.19
CA ILE A 77 18.67 -6.19 5.92
C ILE A 77 19.60 -5.95 4.71
N GLY A 78 19.07 -5.42 3.61
CA GLY A 78 19.86 -5.07 2.42
C GLY A 78 20.97 -4.06 2.73
N LEU A 79 20.68 -3.03 3.53
CA LEU A 79 21.66 -2.04 3.93
C LEU A 79 22.80 -2.67 4.75
N ILE A 80 22.47 -3.53 5.71
CA ILE A 80 23.47 -4.27 6.53
C ILE A 80 24.35 -5.19 5.67
N LEU A 81 23.79 -5.77 4.60
CA LEU A 81 24.53 -6.65 3.67
C LEU A 81 25.33 -5.89 2.60
N THR A 82 25.20 -4.56 2.53
CA THR A 82 25.90 -3.74 1.53
C THR A 82 27.44 -3.83 1.62
N PRO A 83 28.07 -3.86 2.81
CA PRO A 83 29.53 -3.96 2.92
C PRO A 83 30.14 -5.21 2.28
N VAL A 84 29.37 -6.30 2.15
CA VAL A 84 29.78 -7.55 1.48
C VAL A 84 29.31 -7.62 0.02
N GLY A 85 28.81 -6.52 -0.54
CA GLY A 85 28.38 -6.37 -1.94
C GLY A 85 26.95 -6.87 -2.24
N ILE A 86 26.47 -7.90 -1.53
CA ILE A 86 25.16 -8.53 -1.79
C ILE A 86 23.99 -7.59 -1.46
N GLY A 87 24.17 -6.66 -0.54
CA GLY A 87 23.12 -5.73 -0.11
C GLY A 87 22.47 -4.93 -1.23
N VAL A 88 23.24 -4.52 -2.24
CA VAL A 88 22.69 -3.77 -3.40
C VAL A 88 21.68 -4.59 -4.17
N VAL A 89 21.96 -5.89 -4.39
CA VAL A 89 21.05 -6.81 -5.07
C VAL A 89 19.77 -6.98 -4.25
N VAL A 90 19.90 -7.10 -2.93
CA VAL A 90 18.75 -7.19 -2.02
C VAL A 90 17.90 -5.93 -2.08
N LEU A 91 18.51 -4.73 -2.03
CA LEU A 91 17.79 -3.46 -2.10
C LEU A 91 17.02 -3.29 -3.43
N VAL A 92 17.62 -3.68 -4.56
CA VAL A 92 16.94 -3.67 -5.86
C VAL A 92 15.77 -4.65 -5.88
N ALA A 93 15.97 -5.87 -5.36
CA ALA A 93 14.91 -6.88 -5.28
C ALA A 93 13.73 -6.39 -4.41
N VAL A 94 14.01 -5.73 -3.28
CA VAL A 94 12.98 -5.11 -2.42
C VAL A 94 12.22 -4.02 -3.16
N GLY A 95 12.91 -3.16 -3.91
CA GLY A 95 12.28 -2.11 -4.72
C GLY A 95 11.33 -2.67 -5.78
N VAL A 96 11.76 -3.69 -6.52
CA VAL A 96 10.91 -4.38 -7.51
C VAL A 96 9.71 -5.04 -6.83
N TRP A 97 9.95 -5.75 -5.73
CA TRP A 97 8.91 -6.41 -4.97
C TRP A 97 7.86 -5.43 -4.42
N LEU A 98 8.29 -4.29 -3.88
CA LEU A 98 7.40 -3.21 -3.44
C LEU A 98 6.49 -2.72 -4.57
N VAL A 99 7.06 -2.45 -5.75
CA VAL A 99 6.29 -1.97 -6.91
C VAL A 99 5.26 -2.99 -7.35
N VAL A 100 5.65 -4.26 -7.49
CA VAL A 100 4.73 -5.36 -7.87
C VAL A 100 3.57 -5.45 -6.88
N ARG A 101 3.86 -5.42 -5.58
CA ARG A 101 2.82 -5.41 -4.53
C ARG A 101 1.86 -4.25 -4.66
N CYS A 102 2.39 -3.04 -4.87
CA CYS A 102 1.56 -1.85 -4.97
C CYS A 102 0.68 -1.90 -6.22
N VAL A 103 1.20 -2.36 -7.36
CA VAL A 103 0.43 -2.51 -8.60
C VAL A 103 -0.69 -3.55 -8.44
N MET A 104 -0.41 -4.70 -7.80
CA MET A 104 -1.43 -5.71 -7.54
C MET A 104 -2.51 -5.19 -6.59
N GLY A 105 -2.11 -4.55 -5.49
CA GLY A 105 -3.04 -3.94 -4.53
C GLY A 105 -3.92 -2.87 -5.16
N LEU A 106 -3.31 -1.98 -5.96
CA LEU A 106 -4.01 -0.93 -6.71
C LEU A 106 -4.97 -1.51 -7.75
N SER A 107 -4.55 -2.54 -8.49
CA SER A 107 -5.42 -3.21 -9.47
C SER A 107 -6.67 -3.79 -8.81
N THR A 108 -6.53 -4.45 -7.64
CA THR A 108 -7.66 -4.99 -6.88
C THR A 108 -8.56 -3.88 -6.34
N LEU A 109 -7.97 -2.79 -5.84
CA LEU A 109 -8.70 -1.62 -5.35
C LEU A 109 -9.56 -0.99 -6.46
N LEU A 110 -8.99 -0.81 -7.65
CA LEU A 110 -9.67 -0.21 -8.80
C LEU A 110 -10.80 -1.10 -9.35
N LYS A 111 -10.76 -2.42 -9.07
CA LYS A 111 -11.86 -3.35 -9.36
C LYS A 111 -12.99 -3.28 -8.32
N GLY A 112 -12.85 -2.47 -7.25
CA GLY A 112 -13.84 -2.36 -6.19
C GLY A 112 -13.96 -3.63 -5.34
N GLN A 113 -12.88 -4.41 -5.23
CA GLN A 113 -12.83 -5.67 -4.50
C GLN A 113 -11.97 -5.52 -3.25
N PRO A 114 -12.30 -6.20 -2.13
CA PRO A 114 -11.40 -6.28 -0.99
C PRO A 114 -10.09 -6.97 -1.39
N TYR A 115 -8.98 -6.60 -0.76
CA TYR A 115 -7.75 -7.33 -0.92
C TYR A 115 -7.89 -8.72 -0.24
N PRO A 116 -7.64 -9.83 -0.97
CA PRO A 116 -8.00 -11.16 -0.49
C PRO A 116 -7.11 -11.65 0.66
N THR A 117 -5.84 -11.23 0.68
CA THR A 117 -4.83 -11.75 1.62
C THR A 117 -4.02 -10.60 2.24
N PRO A 118 -4.64 -9.66 2.98
CA PRO A 118 -3.97 -8.45 3.44
C PRO A 118 -2.79 -8.76 4.36
N LYS A 119 -2.84 -9.91 5.05
CA LYS A 119 -1.79 -10.40 5.96
C LYS A 119 -0.69 -11.21 5.28
N ALA A 120 -0.83 -11.53 3.98
CA ALA A 120 0.22 -12.24 3.26
C ALA A 120 1.53 -11.46 3.29
N TRP A 121 2.61 -12.17 3.03
CA TRP A 121 3.98 -11.67 3.09
C TRP A 121 4.67 -11.68 1.74
N MET A 122 4.16 -12.43 0.76
CA MET A 122 4.67 -12.44 -0.62
C MET A 122 3.80 -11.57 -1.53
N LEU A 123 2.59 -12.01 -1.86
CA LEU A 123 1.58 -11.30 -2.64
C LEU A 123 0.23 -11.43 -1.93
#